data_AF-A0A7X5VST9-F1
#
_entry.id   AF-A0A7X5VST9-F1
#
_cell.length_a   1.000
_cell.length_b   1.000
_cell.length_c   1.000
_cell.angle_alpha   90.00
_cell.angle_beta   90.00
_cell.angle_gamma   90.00
#
_symmetry.space_group_name_H-M   'P 1'
#
loop_
_entity.id
_entity.type
_entity.pdbx_description
1 polymer ?
#
loop_
_entity_poly.entity_id
_entity_poly.type
_entity_poly.pdbx_seq_one_letter_code
_entity_poly.pdbx_strand_id
1 'polypeptide(L)'
;MKLDYDRDGDMDIVVTGYAEAVRLYRNELSGVDINWIQVALDTSTTPHLAPDGYGARVTATAAGVPQSAWADGGTSYLGRSEHLVHFGIGSEPLVDILVEWSDGSTTAMPGLAANQRVIAAPQSGPAPGEASGASGELLTAAYDRVTGEIVVSYTPACDSSNHTIYFGDLADVSTHTYADAICWLGAGGTARFDPDRDDAFFLVVGQNGTIEGSYGRDSADNERPESTGIGNCDIPQDLSGSCAVP
;
A
#
# COMPACT_ATOMS: atom_id res chain seq x y z
N MET A 1 -18.96 9.08 22.24
CA MET A 1 -17.60 9.10 21.66
C MET A 1 -16.86 7.87 22.20
N LYS A 2 -16.05 7.20 21.39
CA LYS A 2 -15.22 6.06 21.84
C LYS A 2 -13.85 6.59 22.29
N LEU A 3 -13.38 6.15 23.45
CA LEU A 3 -12.14 6.57 24.09
C LEU A 3 -11.73 5.49 25.09
N ASP A 4 -10.42 5.28 25.27
CA ASP A 4 -9.85 4.62 26.43
C ASP A 4 -8.97 5.65 27.15
N TYR A 5 -9.52 6.28 28.19
CA TYR A 5 -9.00 7.53 28.76
C TYR A 5 -7.69 7.31 29.52
N ASP A 6 -7.57 6.20 30.23
CA ASP A 6 -6.43 5.86 31.07
C ASP A 6 -5.55 4.75 30.49
N ARG A 7 -5.94 4.18 29.35
CA ARG A 7 -5.18 3.20 28.56
C ARG A 7 -5.05 1.85 29.25
N ASP A 8 -6.08 1.44 29.98
CA ASP A 8 -6.14 0.11 30.59
C ASP A 8 -6.89 -0.92 29.72
N GLY A 9 -7.47 -0.46 28.61
CA GLY A 9 -8.12 -1.26 27.58
C GLY A 9 -9.57 -1.59 27.84
N ASP A 10 -10.18 -1.00 28.86
CA ASP A 10 -11.62 -0.89 28.88
C ASP A 10 -12.10 0.38 28.16
N MET A 11 -13.21 0.25 27.43
CA MET A 11 -13.72 1.36 26.62
C MET A 11 -14.59 2.28 27.50
N ASP A 12 -14.17 3.54 27.59
CA ASP A 12 -14.86 4.59 28.33
C ASP A 12 -15.93 5.30 27.50
N ILE A 13 -16.79 6.03 28.22
CA ILE A 13 -17.86 6.82 27.60
C ILE A 13 -17.74 8.28 28.02
N VAL A 14 -17.58 9.15 27.03
CA VAL A 14 -17.77 10.60 27.20
C VAL A 14 -19.15 11.00 26.69
N VAL A 15 -19.91 11.68 27.57
CA VAL A 15 -21.22 12.25 27.25
C VAL A 15 -21.15 13.76 27.34
N THR A 16 -21.58 14.42 26.26
CA THR A 16 -21.75 15.87 26.19
C THR A 16 -23.23 16.20 26.03
N GLY A 17 -23.70 17.20 26.78
CA GLY A 17 -25.06 17.73 26.70
C GLY A 17 -25.04 19.20 26.27
N TYR A 18 -26.12 19.67 25.64
CA TYR A 18 -26.23 21.10 25.31
C TYR A 18 -26.32 21.93 26.59
N ALA A 19 -25.38 22.88 26.75
CA ALA A 19 -25.26 23.74 27.93
C ALA A 19 -25.07 22.98 29.26
N GLU A 20 -24.56 21.74 29.22
CA GLU A 20 -24.21 20.95 30.39
C GLU A 20 -22.69 20.75 30.51
N ALA A 21 -22.24 20.40 31.71
CA ALA A 21 -20.86 19.97 31.92
C ALA A 21 -20.61 18.62 31.22
N VAL A 22 -19.39 18.43 30.70
CA VAL A 22 -18.93 17.15 30.16
C VAL A 22 -18.93 16.12 31.29
N ARG A 23 -19.46 14.92 31.00
CA ARG A 23 -19.42 13.77 31.92
C ARG A 23 -18.54 12.69 31.32
N LEU A 24 -17.56 12.23 32.07
CA LEU A 24 -16.75 11.05 31.78
C LEU A 24 -17.26 9.90 32.64
N TYR A 25 -17.62 8.80 31.99
CA TYR A 25 -17.88 7.52 32.63
C TYR A 25 -16.66 6.66 32.37
N ARG A 26 -15.80 6.55 33.39
CA ARG A 26 -14.70 5.60 33.41
C ARG A 26 -15.26 4.21 33.63
N ASN A 27 -15.00 3.30 32.70
CA ASN A 27 -15.33 1.90 32.88
C ASN A 27 -14.28 1.26 33.81
N GLU A 28 -14.67 0.20 34.52
CA GLU A 28 -13.73 -0.52 35.40
C GLU A 28 -13.99 -2.01 35.22
N LEU A 29 -13.43 -2.59 34.17
CA LEU A 29 -13.53 -4.02 33.93
C LEU A 29 -12.66 -4.79 34.92
N SER A 30 -13.25 -5.82 35.53
CA SER A 30 -12.54 -6.75 36.41
C SER A 30 -13.02 -8.17 36.15
N GLY A 31 -12.12 -9.14 36.25
CA GLY A 31 -12.42 -10.56 36.05
C GLY A 31 -11.53 -11.25 35.04
N VAL A 32 -12.04 -12.32 34.44
CA VAL A 32 -11.41 -13.07 33.36
C VAL A 32 -11.93 -12.59 32.01
N ASP A 33 -11.23 -12.94 30.93
CA ASP A 33 -11.63 -12.65 29.54
C ASP A 33 -11.66 -11.15 29.17
N ILE A 34 -10.76 -10.36 29.74
CA ILE A 34 -10.65 -8.90 29.53
C ILE A 34 -9.45 -8.48 28.69
N ASN A 35 -8.82 -9.41 27.96
CA ASN A 35 -7.69 -9.05 27.12
C ASN A 35 -8.12 -8.19 25.95
N TRP A 36 -7.24 -7.28 25.55
CA TRP A 36 -7.51 -6.32 24.48
C TRP A 36 -6.30 -6.07 23.59
N ILE A 37 -6.53 -5.45 22.45
CA ILE A 37 -5.47 -4.90 21.60
C ILE A 37 -5.97 -3.60 20.97
N GLN A 38 -5.11 -2.58 20.93
CA GLN A 38 -5.36 -1.34 20.17
C GLN A 38 -4.36 -1.18 19.05
N VAL A 39 -4.83 -0.73 17.89
CA VAL A 39 -4.02 -0.49 16.71
C VAL A 39 -4.13 0.99 16.34
N ALA A 40 -3.00 1.69 16.40
CA ALA A 40 -2.80 3.00 15.80
C ALA A 40 -2.28 2.84 14.37
N LEU A 41 -2.80 3.60 13.43
CA LEU A 41 -2.35 3.57 12.04
C LEU A 41 -1.48 4.79 11.75
N ASP A 42 -0.29 4.54 11.20
CA ASP A 42 0.66 5.57 10.81
C ASP A 42 0.89 5.54 9.30
N THR A 43 0.35 6.54 8.59
CA THR A 43 0.54 6.73 7.15
C THR A 43 1.49 7.86 6.82
N SER A 44 2.26 8.37 7.79
CA SER A 44 3.11 9.55 7.63
C SER A 44 4.18 9.42 6.53
N THR A 45 4.58 8.20 6.19
CA THR A 45 5.54 7.89 5.12
C THR A 45 4.89 7.54 3.78
N THR A 46 3.56 7.54 3.69
CA THR A 46 2.81 7.03 2.53
C THR A 46 1.79 8.09 2.06
N PRO A 47 2.24 9.13 1.33
CA PRO A 47 1.48 10.36 1.10
C PRO A 47 0.21 10.19 0.25
N HIS A 48 0.05 9.07 -0.47
CA HIS A 48 -1.17 8.77 -1.23
C HIS A 48 -2.28 8.12 -0.39
N LEU A 49 -1.98 7.66 0.82
CA LEU A 49 -2.97 7.16 1.76
C LEU A 49 -3.55 8.30 2.60
N ALA A 50 -4.78 8.12 3.07
CA ALA A 50 -5.40 9.10 3.95
C ALA A 50 -4.57 9.23 5.26
N PRO A 51 -4.45 10.44 5.84
CA PRO A 51 -3.77 10.64 7.12
C PRO A 51 -4.34 9.74 8.20
N ASP A 52 -3.48 9.25 9.08
CA ASP A 52 -3.81 8.33 10.17
C ASP A 52 -4.58 7.06 9.70
N GLY A 53 -4.44 6.66 8.44
CA GLY A 53 -5.04 5.42 7.91
C GLY A 53 -6.56 5.46 7.74
N TYR A 54 -7.19 6.63 7.63
CA TYR A 54 -8.64 6.72 7.44
C TYR A 54 -9.15 5.87 6.26
N GLY A 55 -10.18 5.06 6.53
CA GLY A 55 -10.75 4.13 5.56
C GLY A 55 -10.01 2.81 5.42
N ALA A 56 -8.94 2.56 6.19
CA ALA A 56 -8.35 1.23 6.30
C ALA A 56 -9.25 0.27 7.10
N ARG A 57 -9.24 -1.02 6.76
CA ARG A 57 -9.89 -2.09 7.53
C ARG A 57 -8.85 -2.82 8.37
N VAL A 58 -9.09 -2.95 9.66
CA VAL A 58 -8.24 -3.74 10.56
C VAL A 58 -9.02 -4.98 10.96
N THR A 59 -8.38 -6.14 10.87
CA THR A 59 -8.92 -7.42 11.32
C THR A 59 -8.01 -8.00 12.39
N ALA A 60 -8.58 -8.27 13.57
CA ALA A 60 -7.94 -8.97 14.66
C ALA A 60 -8.43 -10.42 14.71
N THR A 61 -7.51 -11.38 14.69
CA THR A 61 -7.83 -12.81 14.79
C THR A 61 -7.20 -13.40 16.04
N ALA A 62 -8.03 -13.82 17.00
CA ALA A 62 -7.60 -14.48 18.23
C ALA A 62 -8.30 -15.84 18.33
N ALA A 63 -7.57 -16.91 18.66
CA ALA A 63 -8.05 -18.29 18.61
C ALA A 63 -8.80 -18.67 17.30
N GLY A 64 -8.38 -18.10 16.16
CA GLY A 64 -9.03 -18.33 14.87
C GLY A 64 -10.37 -17.62 14.66
N VAL A 65 -10.79 -16.74 15.57
CA VAL A 65 -12.01 -15.94 15.47
C VAL A 65 -11.66 -14.52 14.99
N PRO A 66 -12.06 -14.13 13.76
CA PRO A 66 -11.79 -12.80 13.24
C PRO A 66 -12.82 -11.77 13.74
N GLN A 67 -12.35 -10.58 14.07
CA GLN A 67 -13.13 -9.38 14.31
C GLN A 67 -12.58 -8.26 13.43
N SER A 68 -13.44 -7.54 12.71
CA SER A 68 -13.02 -6.46 11.82
C SER A 68 -13.64 -5.13 12.23
N ALA A 69 -12.85 -4.07 12.11
CA ALA A 69 -13.29 -2.69 12.32
C ALA A 69 -12.57 -1.76 11.33
N TRP A 70 -13.22 -0.66 10.97
CA TRP A 70 -12.65 0.36 10.10
C TRP A 70 -11.96 1.44 10.93
N ALA A 71 -10.84 1.94 10.44
CA ALA A 71 -10.25 3.19 10.92
C ALA A 71 -11.12 4.34 10.41
N ASP A 72 -12.10 4.72 11.22
CA ASP A 72 -13.03 5.80 10.93
C ASP A 72 -12.92 6.94 11.93
N GLY A 73 -13.55 8.06 11.60
CA GLY A 73 -13.56 9.26 12.43
C GLY A 73 -14.75 9.36 13.37
N GLY A 74 -15.57 8.31 13.55
CA GLY A 74 -16.86 8.41 14.27
C GLY A 74 -16.72 9.17 15.59
N THR A 75 -17.65 9.95 16.14
CA THR A 75 -19.09 10.12 15.92
C THR A 75 -19.52 11.54 16.37
N SER A 76 -20.81 11.86 16.13
CA SER A 76 -21.60 12.97 16.68
C SER A 76 -21.21 14.39 16.24
N TYR A 77 -22.19 15.30 16.26
CA TYR A 77 -22.01 16.68 15.81
C TYR A 77 -20.89 17.37 16.59
N LEU A 78 -19.84 17.81 15.88
CA LEU A 78 -18.63 18.45 16.44
C LEU A 78 -17.80 17.57 17.40
N GLY A 79 -17.97 16.24 17.37
CA GLY A 79 -17.15 15.28 18.12
C GLY A 79 -16.30 14.38 17.22
N ARG A 80 -15.24 13.79 17.78
CA ARG A 80 -14.41 12.77 17.13
C ARG A 80 -13.94 11.77 18.20
N SER A 81 -14.12 10.47 17.96
CA SER A 81 -13.57 9.42 18.83
C SER A 81 -12.04 9.42 18.78
N GLU A 82 -11.44 8.78 19.78
CA GLU A 82 -10.01 8.52 19.72
C GLU A 82 -9.67 7.78 18.43
N HIS A 83 -8.59 8.20 17.76
CA HIS A 83 -8.18 7.60 16.50
C HIS A 83 -7.40 6.29 16.74
N LEU A 84 -8.14 5.29 17.21
CA LEU A 84 -7.65 3.93 17.39
C LEU A 84 -8.69 2.92 16.97
N VAL A 85 -8.20 1.79 16.46
CA VAL A 85 -9.01 0.60 16.34
C VAL A 85 -8.78 -0.27 17.55
N HIS A 86 -9.85 -0.57 18.28
CA HIS A 86 -9.81 -1.35 19.52
C HIS A 86 -10.55 -2.68 19.34
N PHE A 87 -9.98 -3.76 19.87
CA PHE A 87 -10.61 -5.08 19.93
C PHE A 87 -10.48 -5.70 21.32
N GLY A 88 -11.58 -6.25 21.84
CA GLY A 88 -11.54 -7.20 22.94
C GLY A 88 -11.31 -8.61 22.41
N ILE A 89 -10.37 -9.35 23.00
CA ILE A 89 -9.94 -10.68 22.56
C ILE A 89 -10.13 -11.78 23.61
N GLY A 90 -10.94 -11.51 24.65
CA GLY A 90 -11.31 -12.51 25.65
C GLY A 90 -10.12 -12.91 26.53
N SER A 91 -9.85 -14.20 26.70
CA SER A 91 -8.69 -14.72 27.45
C SER A 91 -7.45 -14.95 26.58
N GLU A 92 -7.54 -14.67 25.28
CA GLU A 92 -6.47 -15.00 24.35
C GLU A 92 -5.22 -14.16 24.63
N PRO A 93 -4.05 -14.78 24.85
CA PRO A 93 -2.82 -14.06 25.16
C PRO A 93 -2.14 -13.50 23.90
N LEU A 94 -2.54 -13.98 22.72
CA LEU A 94 -1.97 -13.64 21.42
C LEU A 94 -3.07 -13.31 20.42
N VAL A 95 -2.77 -12.39 19.50
CA VAL A 95 -3.66 -11.98 18.42
C VAL A 95 -2.86 -11.69 17.15
N ASP A 96 -3.42 -12.09 16.01
CA ASP A 96 -2.91 -11.70 14.70
C ASP A 96 -3.66 -10.47 14.20
N ILE A 97 -2.94 -9.45 13.74
CA ILE A 97 -3.52 -8.25 13.13
C ILE A 97 -3.24 -8.24 11.63
N LEU A 98 -4.28 -8.00 10.83
CA LEU A 98 -4.18 -7.68 9.41
C LEU A 98 -4.79 -6.30 9.17
N VAL A 99 -4.02 -5.39 8.60
CA VAL A 99 -4.50 -4.08 8.12
C VAL A 99 -4.60 -4.13 6.61
N GLU A 100 -5.76 -3.78 6.07
CA GLU A 100 -6.02 -3.56 4.65
C GLU A 100 -6.17 -2.05 4.42
N TRP A 101 -5.21 -1.46 3.70
CA TRP A 101 -5.14 -0.03 3.44
C TRP A 101 -6.08 0.37 2.30
N SER A 102 -6.41 1.66 2.20
CA SER A 102 -7.34 2.16 1.17
C SER A 102 -6.80 2.06 -0.27
N ASP A 103 -5.49 1.84 -0.44
CA ASP A 103 -4.85 1.55 -1.73
C ASP A 103 -4.81 0.06 -2.08
N GLY A 104 -5.37 -0.81 -1.22
CA GLY A 104 -5.37 -2.27 -1.39
C GLY A 104 -4.11 -2.97 -0.88
N SER A 105 -3.08 -2.24 -0.43
CA SER A 105 -1.93 -2.84 0.24
C SER A 105 -2.34 -3.43 1.59
N THR A 106 -1.51 -4.32 2.14
CA THR A 106 -1.77 -4.94 3.44
C THR A 106 -0.55 -4.93 4.36
N THR A 107 -0.79 -4.85 5.67
CA THR A 107 0.23 -5.02 6.71
C THR A 107 -0.21 -6.14 7.65
N ALA A 108 0.61 -7.18 7.82
CA ALA A 108 0.34 -8.28 8.73
C ALA A 108 1.28 -8.23 9.96
N MET A 109 0.71 -8.37 11.15
CA MET A 109 1.43 -8.42 12.43
C MET A 109 0.96 -9.64 13.23
N PRO A 110 1.54 -10.83 12.99
CA PRO A 110 1.15 -12.05 13.67
C PRO A 110 1.71 -12.13 15.10
N GLY A 111 1.00 -12.84 15.97
CA GLY A 111 1.48 -13.24 17.29
C GLY A 111 1.76 -12.08 18.25
N LEU A 112 0.99 -10.99 18.16
CA LEU A 112 1.12 -9.87 19.08
C LEU A 112 0.61 -10.28 20.46
N ALA A 113 1.34 -9.93 21.52
CA ALA A 113 0.87 -10.10 22.89
C ALA A 113 -0.38 -9.24 23.13
N ALA A 114 -1.32 -9.76 23.92
CA ALA A 114 -2.46 -9.00 24.40
C ALA A 114 -2.06 -7.81 25.30
N ASN A 115 -3.04 -6.93 25.55
CA ASN A 115 -3.00 -5.83 26.52
C ASN A 115 -1.97 -4.76 26.19
N GLN A 116 -1.95 -4.35 24.92
CA GLN A 116 -1.08 -3.30 24.45
C GLN A 116 -1.66 -2.53 23.28
N ARG A 117 -1.08 -1.35 23.06
CA ARG A 117 -1.26 -0.54 21.86
C ARG A 117 -0.08 -0.77 20.93
N VAL A 118 -0.36 -1.08 19.67
CA VAL A 118 0.64 -1.22 18.61
C VAL A 118 0.44 -0.15 17.54
N ILE A 119 1.51 0.14 16.80
CA ILE A 119 1.47 1.01 15.63
C ILE A 119 1.63 0.11 14.40
N ALA A 120 0.68 0.19 13.49
CA ALA A 120 0.78 -0.41 12.17
C ALA A 120 1.01 0.70 11.14
N ALA A 121 2.04 0.53 10.32
CA ALA A 121 2.29 1.38 9.16
C ALA A 121 2.11 0.54 7.89
N PRO A 122 1.77 1.16 6.74
CA PRO A 122 1.84 0.47 5.46
C PRO A 122 3.22 -0.14 5.31
N GLN A 123 3.26 -1.46 5.17
CA GLN A 123 4.48 -2.09 4.71
C GLN A 123 4.62 -1.65 3.27
N SER A 124 5.62 -0.80 3.03
CA SER A 124 6.25 -0.82 1.73
C SER A 124 6.83 -2.23 1.59
N GLY A 125 6.03 -3.16 1.05
CA GLY A 125 6.62 -4.04 0.06
C GLY A 125 7.35 -3.13 -0.94
N PRO A 126 8.43 -3.58 -1.59
CA PRO A 126 8.89 -2.83 -2.74
C PRO A 126 7.65 -2.69 -3.65
N ALA A 127 7.05 -1.49 -3.67
CA ALA A 127 6.37 -1.04 -4.87
C ALA A 127 7.36 -1.38 -5.98
N PRO A 128 6.94 -2.03 -7.09
CA PRO A 128 7.85 -2.40 -8.18
C PRO A 128 8.84 -1.27 -8.34
N GLY A 129 10.07 -1.51 -7.87
CA GLY A 129 10.96 -0.42 -7.54
C GLY A 129 11.25 0.25 -8.86
N GLU A 130 10.80 1.49 -9.03
CA GLU A 130 11.20 2.30 -10.16
C GLU A 130 12.72 2.26 -10.20
N ALA A 131 13.27 1.58 -11.22
CA ALA A 131 14.70 1.44 -11.40
C ALA A 131 15.37 2.78 -11.74
N SER A 132 14.57 3.84 -11.98
CA SER A 132 15.04 5.21 -12.09
C SER A 132 15.36 5.75 -10.69
N GLY A 133 16.62 5.57 -10.29
CA GLY A 133 17.15 6.20 -9.09
C GLY A 133 16.97 7.72 -9.12
N ALA A 134 16.40 8.26 -8.04
CA ALA A 134 16.55 9.64 -7.60
C ALA A 134 16.22 10.75 -8.61
N SER A 135 15.00 10.79 -9.13
CA SER A 135 14.38 12.09 -9.42
C SER A 135 13.15 12.23 -8.54
N GLY A 136 13.13 13.23 -7.67
CA GLY A 136 12.00 13.52 -6.77
C GLY A 136 10.74 14.00 -7.51
N GLU A 137 10.57 13.67 -8.79
CA GLU A 137 9.36 13.89 -9.56
C GLU A 137 8.53 12.61 -9.57
N LEU A 138 7.27 12.72 -9.16
CA LEU A 138 6.30 11.64 -9.25
C LEU A 138 6.12 11.26 -10.72
N LEU A 139 6.44 10.01 -11.05
CA LEU A 139 6.07 9.42 -12.32
C LEU A 139 4.55 9.42 -12.39
N THR A 140 4.00 10.23 -13.30
CA THR A 140 2.56 10.37 -13.45
C THR A 140 2.12 9.53 -14.62
N ALA A 141 1.23 8.57 -14.36
CA ALA A 141 0.40 7.94 -15.37
C ALA A 141 -0.97 8.62 -15.36
N ALA A 142 -1.32 9.34 -16.43
CA ALA A 142 -2.66 9.88 -16.63
C ALA A 142 -3.41 8.99 -17.62
N TYR A 143 -4.64 8.60 -17.30
CA TYR A 143 -5.50 7.81 -18.18
C TYR A 143 -6.69 8.64 -18.66
N ASP A 144 -6.82 8.77 -19.98
CA ASP A 144 -7.98 9.38 -20.62
C ASP A 144 -9.04 8.31 -20.93
N ARG A 145 -10.12 8.31 -20.15
CA ARG A 145 -11.24 7.37 -20.30
C ARG A 145 -12.01 7.50 -21.60
N VAL A 146 -11.84 8.61 -22.34
CA VAL A 146 -12.52 8.84 -23.62
C VAL A 146 -11.73 8.22 -24.77
N THR A 147 -10.40 8.30 -24.71
CA THR A 147 -9.53 7.85 -25.80
C THR A 147 -8.88 6.50 -25.53
N GLY A 148 -8.83 6.03 -24.28
CA GLY A 148 -8.03 4.86 -23.88
C GLY A 148 -6.56 5.19 -23.65
N GLU A 149 -6.12 6.43 -23.90
CA GLU A 149 -4.71 6.79 -23.87
C GLU A 149 -4.17 6.88 -22.43
N ILE A 150 -3.04 6.23 -22.22
CA ILE A 150 -2.19 6.37 -21.05
C ILE A 150 -1.02 7.30 -21.41
N VAL A 151 -0.81 8.31 -20.57
CA VAL A 151 0.31 9.26 -20.66
C VAL A 151 1.24 9.00 -19.48
N VAL A 152 2.46 8.54 -19.75
CA VAL A 152 3.47 8.25 -18.73
C VAL A 152 4.60 9.27 -18.82
N SER A 153 4.95 9.89 -17.69
CA SER A 153 6.18 10.67 -17.57
C SER A 153 7.25 9.86 -16.85
N TYR A 154 8.46 9.82 -17.41
CA TYR A 154 9.59 9.04 -16.90
C TYR A 154 10.90 9.80 -16.99
N THR A 155 11.79 9.54 -16.04
CA THR A 155 13.13 10.14 -16.00
C THR A 155 14.19 9.11 -16.39
N PRO A 156 15.40 9.56 -16.77
CA PRO A 156 16.48 8.64 -17.09
C PRO A 156 16.73 7.61 -16.00
N ALA A 157 16.62 6.33 -16.35
CA ALA A 157 17.27 5.27 -15.60
C ALA A 157 18.79 5.41 -15.73
N CYS A 158 19.50 4.89 -14.74
CA CYS A 158 20.95 4.97 -14.70
C CYS A 158 21.60 4.13 -15.82
N ASP A 159 22.65 4.67 -16.44
CA ASP A 159 23.32 4.09 -17.62
C ASP A 159 22.38 3.71 -18.79
N SER A 160 21.15 4.23 -18.77
CA SER A 160 20.15 4.05 -19.80
C SER A 160 20.18 5.25 -20.76
N SER A 161 20.27 4.95 -22.05
CA SER A 161 20.13 5.95 -23.11
C SER A 161 18.73 5.96 -23.72
N ASN A 162 17.88 5.00 -23.35
CA ASN A 162 16.55 4.82 -23.90
C ASN A 162 15.62 4.02 -22.98
N HIS A 163 14.30 4.06 -23.20
CA HIS A 163 13.32 3.29 -22.45
C HIS A 163 12.38 2.53 -23.38
N THR A 164 11.82 1.45 -22.85
CA THR A 164 10.77 0.66 -23.46
C THR A 164 9.59 0.58 -22.49
N ILE A 165 8.37 0.78 -23.00
CA ILE A 165 7.15 0.48 -22.25
C ILE A 165 6.63 -0.87 -22.70
N TYR A 166 6.56 -1.84 -21.79
CA TYR A 166 5.89 -3.13 -22.01
C TYR A 166 4.50 -3.09 -21.41
N PHE A 167 3.50 -3.66 -22.08
CA PHE A 167 2.12 -3.69 -21.56
C PHE A 167 1.37 -4.95 -21.95
N GLY A 168 0.36 -5.30 -21.17
CA GLY A 168 -0.44 -6.51 -21.35
C GLY A 168 -1.74 -6.49 -20.56
N ASP A 169 -2.49 -7.59 -20.64
CA ASP A 169 -3.73 -7.78 -19.89
C ASP A 169 -3.44 -7.93 -18.39
N LEU A 170 -4.23 -7.27 -17.53
CA LEU A 170 -4.01 -7.31 -16.07
C LEU A 170 -4.02 -8.75 -15.51
N ALA A 171 -4.75 -9.66 -16.16
CA ALA A 171 -4.78 -11.08 -15.82
C ALA A 171 -3.41 -11.78 -15.96
N ASP A 172 -2.54 -11.25 -16.82
CA ASP A 172 -1.25 -11.86 -17.18
C ASP A 172 -0.08 -11.33 -16.33
N VAL A 173 -0.34 -10.39 -15.40
CA VAL A 173 0.68 -9.87 -14.47
C VAL A 173 1.39 -10.99 -13.73
N SER A 174 0.63 -12.01 -13.28
CA SER A 174 1.17 -13.14 -12.52
C SER A 174 2.04 -14.09 -13.33
N THR A 175 1.89 -14.11 -14.65
CA THR A 175 2.68 -14.96 -15.56
C THR A 175 3.83 -14.21 -16.20
N HIS A 176 3.97 -12.91 -15.93
CA HIS A 176 4.99 -12.03 -16.52
C HIS A 176 4.91 -12.00 -18.06
N THR A 177 3.69 -12.10 -18.60
CA THR A 177 3.45 -12.08 -20.04
C THR A 177 3.06 -10.67 -20.48
N TYR A 178 3.72 -10.17 -21.51
CA TYR A 178 3.41 -8.88 -22.12
C TYR A 178 2.82 -9.13 -23.50
N ALA A 179 1.86 -8.29 -23.87
CA ALA A 179 1.18 -8.41 -25.15
C ALA A 179 1.85 -7.58 -26.24
N ASP A 180 2.39 -6.42 -25.89
CA ASP A 180 3.07 -5.52 -26.82
C ASP A 180 4.02 -4.57 -26.08
N ALA A 181 4.83 -3.82 -26.83
CA ALA A 181 5.75 -2.84 -26.29
C ALA A 181 6.02 -1.66 -27.23
N ILE A 182 6.42 -0.53 -26.65
CA ILE A 182 6.91 0.64 -27.37
C ILE A 182 8.31 0.97 -26.89
N CYS A 183 9.28 0.73 -27.75
CA CYS A 183 10.69 1.00 -27.51
C CYS A 183 11.16 2.30 -28.17
N TRP A 184 12.40 2.69 -27.88
CA TRP A 184 13.05 3.88 -28.43
C TRP A 184 12.40 5.21 -27.97
N LEU A 185 11.81 5.22 -26.79
CA LEU A 185 11.12 6.36 -26.20
C LEU A 185 12.05 7.54 -25.85
N GLY A 186 13.35 7.26 -25.71
CA GLY A 186 14.38 8.22 -25.32
C GLY A 186 14.81 8.03 -23.87
N ALA A 187 15.82 8.79 -23.46
CA ALA A 187 16.38 8.70 -22.11
C ALA A 187 15.40 9.21 -21.04
N GLY A 188 14.36 9.97 -21.38
CA GLY A 188 13.39 10.51 -20.44
C GLY A 188 12.37 11.39 -21.14
N GLY A 189 11.30 11.76 -20.46
CA GLY A 189 10.25 12.64 -20.96
C GLY A 189 8.87 12.05 -20.77
N THR A 190 8.02 12.19 -21.79
CA THR A 190 6.63 11.72 -21.75
C THR A 190 6.38 10.79 -22.93
N ALA A 191 5.81 9.62 -22.66
CA ALA A 191 5.32 8.69 -23.65
C ALA A 191 3.79 8.61 -23.59
N ARG A 192 3.18 8.31 -24.74
CA ARG A 192 1.74 8.12 -24.90
C ARG A 192 1.48 6.81 -25.59
N PHE A 193 0.56 6.02 -25.05
CA PHE A 193 0.18 4.76 -25.65
C PHE A 193 -1.23 4.37 -25.23
N ASP A 194 -1.87 3.55 -26.05
CA ASP A 194 -3.15 2.91 -25.73
C ASP A 194 -2.90 1.41 -25.73
N PRO A 195 -3.10 0.71 -24.59
CA PRO A 195 -2.95 -0.74 -24.54
C PRO A 195 -4.06 -1.50 -25.29
N ASP A 196 -5.10 -0.82 -25.80
CA ASP A 196 -6.28 -1.40 -26.47
C ASP A 196 -6.96 -2.47 -25.60
N ARG A 197 -7.06 -2.21 -24.29
CA ARG A 197 -7.51 -3.15 -23.25
C ARG A 197 -8.27 -2.42 -22.14
N ASP A 198 -9.33 -3.05 -21.63
CA ASP A 198 -10.13 -2.52 -20.52
C ASP A 198 -9.38 -2.60 -19.17
N ASP A 199 -8.72 -3.73 -18.91
CA ASP A 199 -7.89 -3.96 -17.72
C ASP A 199 -6.46 -4.27 -18.15
N ALA A 200 -5.55 -3.29 -18.02
CA ALA A 200 -4.17 -3.40 -18.48
C ALA A 200 -3.16 -3.13 -17.36
N PHE A 201 -1.96 -3.68 -17.54
CA PHE A 201 -0.77 -3.29 -16.79
C PHE A 201 0.33 -2.87 -17.75
N PHE A 202 1.29 -2.09 -17.26
CA PHE A 202 2.48 -1.72 -18.01
C PHE A 202 3.71 -1.61 -17.11
N LEU A 203 4.89 -1.64 -17.72
CA LEU A 203 6.19 -1.41 -17.09
C LEU A 203 7.02 -0.48 -17.97
N VAL A 204 7.84 0.36 -17.35
CA VAL A 204 8.86 1.17 -18.03
C VAL A 204 10.22 0.56 -17.72
N VAL A 205 10.94 0.12 -18.75
CA VAL A 205 12.23 -0.56 -18.62
C VAL A 205 13.32 0.27 -19.30
N GLY A 206 14.38 0.58 -18.56
CA GLY A 206 15.55 1.28 -19.10
C GLY A 206 16.40 0.35 -19.96
N GLN A 207 16.90 0.87 -21.07
CA GLN A 207 17.76 0.17 -22.03
C GLN A 207 18.79 1.09 -22.68
N ASN A 208 19.76 0.51 -23.39
CA ASN A 208 20.80 1.25 -24.10
C ASN A 208 20.92 0.91 -25.60
N GLY A 209 19.93 0.20 -26.13
CA GLY A 209 19.85 -0.29 -27.50
C GLY A 209 20.53 -1.65 -27.74
N THR A 210 21.19 -2.21 -26.72
CA THR A 210 21.84 -3.53 -26.80
C THR A 210 21.44 -4.44 -25.64
N ILE A 211 21.25 -3.86 -24.46
CA ILE A 211 20.74 -4.54 -23.27
C ILE A 211 19.64 -3.71 -22.61
N GLU A 212 18.78 -4.38 -21.87
CA GLU A 212 17.77 -3.77 -21.00
C GLU A 212 17.95 -4.17 -19.54
N GLY A 213 17.36 -3.37 -18.65
CA GLY A 213 17.52 -3.51 -17.21
C GLY A 213 16.43 -4.35 -16.55
N SER A 214 16.22 -4.04 -15.27
CA SER A 214 15.24 -4.75 -14.44
C SER A 214 13.81 -4.45 -14.88
N TYR A 215 12.96 -5.48 -14.82
CA TYR A 215 11.50 -5.39 -14.98
C TYR A 215 10.79 -5.21 -13.63
N GLY A 216 11.57 -5.00 -12.56
CA GLY A 216 11.12 -5.07 -11.19
C GLY A 216 11.12 -6.49 -10.65
N ARG A 217 10.84 -6.61 -9.35
CA ARG A 217 10.79 -7.89 -8.63
C ARG A 217 9.36 -8.32 -8.34
N ASP A 218 9.14 -9.62 -8.23
CA ASP A 218 7.88 -10.20 -7.78
C ASP A 218 7.72 -10.12 -6.25
N SER A 219 6.58 -10.59 -5.74
CA SER A 219 6.30 -10.62 -4.29
C SER A 219 7.20 -11.56 -3.49
N ALA A 220 7.97 -12.41 -4.15
CA ALA A 220 8.95 -13.30 -3.56
C ALA A 220 10.39 -12.76 -3.71
N ASP A 221 10.54 -11.50 -4.12
CA ASP A 221 11.82 -10.80 -4.33
C ASP A 221 12.68 -11.40 -5.47
N ASN A 222 12.06 -12.13 -6.40
CA ASN A 222 12.73 -12.60 -7.62
C ASN A 222 12.61 -11.55 -8.72
N GLU A 223 13.68 -11.37 -9.50
CA GLU A 223 13.62 -10.55 -10.71
C GLU A 223 12.59 -11.12 -11.70
N ARG A 224 11.78 -10.23 -12.27
CA ARG A 224 10.85 -10.60 -13.35
C ARG A 224 11.64 -10.94 -14.62
N PRO A 225 11.28 -12.03 -15.32
CA PRO A 225 12.01 -12.46 -16.50
C PRO A 225 11.87 -11.44 -17.65
N GLU A 226 12.89 -11.41 -18.50
CA GLU A 226 12.89 -10.71 -19.79
C GLU A 226 11.62 -11.04 -20.61
N SER A 227 11.07 -10.02 -21.26
CA SER A 227 10.01 -10.20 -22.23
C SER A 227 10.60 -10.71 -23.56
N THR A 228 10.19 -11.89 -24.00
CA THR A 228 10.65 -12.47 -25.27
C THR A 228 9.55 -12.46 -26.33
N GLY A 229 9.93 -12.29 -27.60
CA GLY A 229 9.02 -12.36 -28.73
C GLY A 229 8.22 -11.08 -29.04
N ILE A 230 8.55 -9.94 -28.42
CA ILE A 230 7.90 -8.65 -28.65
C ILE A 230 8.66 -7.83 -29.70
N GLY A 231 8.66 -8.35 -30.92
CA GLY A 231 9.13 -7.66 -32.12
C GLY A 231 10.51 -7.02 -31.97
N ASN A 232 10.62 -5.74 -32.35
CA ASN A 232 11.88 -4.99 -32.34
C ASN A 232 12.25 -4.39 -30.97
N CYS A 233 11.39 -4.59 -29.97
CA CYS A 233 11.64 -4.12 -28.61
C CYS A 233 12.28 -5.18 -27.72
N ASP A 234 12.29 -6.44 -28.19
CA ASP A 234 12.97 -7.58 -27.58
C ASP A 234 14.50 -7.36 -27.58
N ILE A 235 15.05 -7.08 -26.39
CA ILE A 235 16.45 -6.79 -26.12
C ILE A 235 16.85 -7.63 -24.89
N PRO A 236 18.02 -8.27 -24.87
CA PRO A 236 18.41 -9.13 -23.76
C PRO A 236 18.50 -8.38 -22.43
N GLN A 237 17.96 -8.98 -21.38
CA GLN A 237 18.06 -8.45 -20.02
C GLN A 237 19.48 -8.65 -19.47
N ASP A 238 20.07 -7.59 -18.91
CA ASP A 238 21.35 -7.64 -18.20
C ASP A 238 21.27 -6.85 -16.88
N LEU A 239 21.33 -7.57 -15.77
CA LEU A 239 21.24 -7.02 -14.42
C LEU A 239 22.61 -6.64 -13.83
N SER A 240 23.71 -6.88 -14.56
CA SER A 240 25.06 -6.60 -14.07
C SER A 240 25.35 -5.09 -13.96
N GLY A 241 24.57 -4.25 -14.66
CA GLY A 241 24.62 -2.79 -14.63
C GLY A 241 23.79 -2.13 -13.53
N SER A 242 23.48 -2.83 -12.42
CA SER A 242 22.66 -2.27 -11.34
C SER A 242 23.32 -1.04 -10.70
N CYS A 243 22.55 0.03 -10.54
CA CYS A 243 23.05 1.26 -9.95
C CYS A 243 23.02 1.18 -8.44
N ALA A 244 24.04 1.79 -7.81
CA ALA A 244 24.02 1.97 -6.37
C ALA A 244 22.79 2.80 -6.00
N VAL A 245 21.89 2.22 -5.21
CA VAL A 245 20.83 2.97 -4.54
C VAL A 245 21.53 4.03 -3.67
N PRO A 246 21.24 5.32 -3.82
CA PRO A 246 21.79 6.35 -2.94
C PRO A 246 21.33 6.18 -1.49
#